data_AF-A0A1H4SNX0-F1
#
_entry.id   AF-A0A1H4SNX0-F1
#
_cell.length_a   1.000
_cell.length_b   1.000
_cell.length_c   1.000
_cell.angle_alpha   90.00
_cell.angle_beta   90.00
_cell.angle_gamma   90.00
#
_symmetry.space_group_name_H-M   'P 1'
#
loop_
_entity.id
_entity.type
_entity.pdbx_description
1 polymer ?
#
loop_
_entity_poly.entity_id
_entity_poly.type
_entity_poly.pdbx_seq_one_letter_code
_entity_poly.pdbx_strand_id
1 'polypeptide(L)'
;MGLGPGLQSPMVDLRGTGKMDLRIAAPQGEITARTDVLNALVHDGKDTVDELSYFLTTESKDEYIAAVRAAVTGYGIDRSRVEEWIRGLNDHPTGRHYSALPPGDKTGLEVIYDLRFDYDKKVHVIIVTVSPKP
;
A
#
# COMPACT_ATOMS: atom_id res chain seq x y z
N MET A 1 -23.24 -9.87 11.23
CA MET A 1 -22.61 -10.55 10.07
C MET A 1 -21.22 -10.91 10.53
N GLY A 2 -21.06 -12.11 11.11
CA GLY A 2 -19.85 -12.52 11.83
C GLY A 2 -18.84 -13.11 10.87
N LEU A 3 -17.57 -12.73 11.03
CA LEU A 3 -16.45 -13.38 10.37
C LEU A 3 -16.47 -14.86 10.79
N GLY A 4 -16.38 -15.79 9.83
CA GLY A 4 -16.35 -17.22 10.11
C GLY A 4 -15.13 -17.60 10.97
N PRO A 5 -15.15 -18.78 11.63
CA PRO A 5 -14.00 -19.24 12.38
C PRO A 5 -12.83 -19.46 11.41
N GLY A 6 -11.66 -18.86 11.64
CA GLY A 6 -10.47 -19.16 10.84
C GLY A 6 -9.51 -18.02 10.48
N LEU A 7 -9.87 -16.75 10.69
CA LEU A 7 -9.06 -15.60 10.27
C LEU A 7 -8.96 -14.57 11.39
N GLN A 8 -7.73 -14.27 11.80
CA GLN A 8 -7.43 -13.15 12.68
C GLN A 8 -6.82 -12.04 11.83
N SER A 9 -7.42 -10.85 11.92
CA SER A 9 -6.92 -9.63 11.28
C SER A 9 -6.58 -8.59 12.34
N PRO A 10 -5.49 -8.79 13.12
CA PRO A 10 -5.04 -7.77 14.04
C PRO A 10 -4.77 -6.47 13.26
N MET A 11 -5.42 -5.40 13.72
CA MET A 11 -5.37 -4.08 13.11
C MET A 11 -4.88 -3.06 14.13
N VAL A 12 -3.90 -2.27 13.71
CA VAL A 12 -3.49 -1.04 14.37
C VAL A 12 -4.10 0.14 13.62
N ASP A 13 -4.85 0.97 14.33
CA ASP A 13 -5.51 2.16 13.78
C ASP A 13 -5.20 3.38 14.64
N LEU A 14 -4.36 4.26 14.10
CA LEU A 14 -3.89 5.51 14.71
C LEU A 14 -4.45 6.74 13.98
N ARG A 15 -5.51 6.57 13.17
CA ARG A 15 -6.10 7.69 12.43
C ARG A 15 -6.54 8.79 13.39
N GLY A 16 -6.07 10.01 13.15
CA GLY A 16 -6.36 11.17 13.99
C GLY A 16 -5.55 11.26 15.28
N THR A 17 -4.72 10.26 15.62
CA THR A 17 -3.83 10.29 16.80
C THR A 17 -2.36 10.41 16.43
N GLY A 18 -1.96 9.91 15.25
CA GLY A 18 -0.61 10.07 14.73
C GLY A 18 -0.26 9.06 13.64
N LYS A 19 1.05 8.93 13.39
CA LYS A 19 1.60 7.91 12.49
C LYS A 19 2.70 7.13 13.22
N MET A 20 2.84 5.86 12.87
CA MET A 20 3.95 5.00 13.30
C MET A 20 4.94 4.76 12.17
N ASP A 21 6.19 4.53 12.55
CA ASP A 21 7.21 4.02 11.63
C ASP A 21 7.07 2.50 11.51
N LEU A 22 6.89 2.03 10.28
CA LEU A 22 6.82 0.62 9.92
C LEU A 22 8.13 0.21 9.24
N ARG A 23 8.70 -0.91 9.68
CA ARG A 23 9.85 -1.56 9.06
C ARG A 23 9.54 -3.05 8.93
N ILE A 24 9.66 -3.58 7.71
CA ILE A 24 9.47 -5.00 7.40
C ILE A 24 10.78 -5.50 6.81
N ALA A 25 11.45 -6.40 7.55
CA ALA A 25 12.63 -7.08 7.04
C ALA A 25 12.23 -8.01 5.89
N ALA A 26 12.90 -7.87 4.75
CA ALA A 26 12.62 -8.64 3.54
C ALA A 26 13.85 -9.47 3.13
N PRO A 27 13.69 -10.55 2.35
CA PRO A 27 14.82 -11.35 1.88
C PRO A 27 15.91 -10.53 1.17
N GLN A 28 15.52 -9.46 0.48
CA GLN A 28 16.42 -8.50 -0.11
C GLN A 28 16.08 -7.08 0.38
N GLY A 29 16.70 -6.68 1.48
CA GLY A 29 16.60 -5.33 2.04
C GLY A 29 15.47 -5.17 3.05
N GLU A 30 14.83 -4.01 3.04
CA GLU A 30 13.80 -3.64 4.01
C GLU A 30 12.70 -2.81 3.32
N ILE A 31 11.45 -3.01 3.73
CA ILE A 31 10.33 -2.14 3.37
C ILE A 31 10.11 -1.19 4.55
N THR A 32 10.20 0.11 4.29
CA THR A 32 9.98 1.15 5.31
C THR A 32 8.81 2.03 4.92
N ALA A 33 7.96 2.36 5.87
CA ALA A 33 6.82 3.25 5.66
C ALA A 33 6.48 4.04 6.92
N ARG A 34 5.73 5.12 6.76
CA ARG A 34 5.12 5.86 7.86
C ARG A 34 3.61 5.88 7.70
N THR A 35 2.93 5.09 8.52
CA THR A 35 1.51 4.75 8.36
C THR A 35 0.71 5.06 9.62
N ASP A 36 -0.58 5.32 9.47
CA ASP A 36 -1.55 5.40 10.56
C ASP A 36 -2.45 4.15 10.64
N VAL A 37 -2.40 3.27 9.63
CA VAL A 37 -3.15 1.99 9.61
C VAL A 37 -2.21 0.84 9.22
N LEU A 38 -2.29 -0.25 9.97
CA LEU A 38 -1.66 -1.52 9.63
C LEU A 38 -2.63 -2.65 9.92
N ASN A 39 -2.80 -3.54 8.97
CA ASN A 39 -3.58 -4.76 9.10
C ASN A 39 -2.68 -5.94 8.77
N ALA A 40 -2.65 -6.95 9.63
CA ALA A 40 -1.99 -8.21 9.32
C ALA A 40 -3.05 -9.29 9.13
N LEU A 41 -2.97 -10.03 8.02
CA LEU A 41 -3.78 -11.20 7.80
C LEU A 41 -3.01 -12.43 8.31
N VAL A 42 -3.63 -13.14 9.25
CA VAL A 42 -3.08 -14.37 9.83
C VAL A 42 -4.14 -15.46 9.74
N HIS A 43 -3.82 -16.57 9.10
CA HIS A 43 -4.64 -17.77 9.16
C HIS A 43 -4.58 -18.42 10.56
N ASP A 44 -5.73 -18.84 11.09
CA ASP A 44 -5.82 -19.49 12.40
C ASP A 44 -4.88 -20.71 12.50
N GLY A 45 -4.18 -20.81 13.63
CA GLY A 45 -3.27 -21.91 13.94
C GLY A 45 -1.89 -21.83 13.26
N LYS A 46 -1.58 -20.73 12.56
CA LYS A 46 -0.24 -20.45 12.06
C LYS A 46 0.43 -19.33 12.84
N ASP A 47 1.73 -19.48 13.07
CA ASP A 47 2.60 -18.44 13.67
C ASP A 47 3.17 -17.49 12.60
N THR A 48 2.62 -17.52 11.37
CA THR A 48 3.14 -16.78 10.20
C THR A 48 2.12 -15.77 9.70
N VAL A 49 2.59 -14.59 9.33
CA VAL A 49 1.77 -13.56 8.67
C VAL A 49 1.71 -13.87 7.17
N ASP A 50 0.50 -14.02 6.65
CA ASP A 50 0.27 -14.30 5.23
C ASP A 50 0.27 -13.00 4.40
N GLU A 51 -0.24 -11.91 4.98
CA GLU A 51 -0.29 -10.59 4.33
C GLU A 51 -0.17 -9.46 5.35
N LEU A 52 0.55 -8.40 4.99
CA LEU A 52 0.54 -7.11 5.68
C LEU A 52 0.00 -6.04 4.74
N SER A 53 -1.01 -5.31 5.19
CA SER A 53 -1.58 -4.18 4.45
C SER A 53 -1.48 -2.90 5.27
N TYR A 54 -0.94 -1.82 4.72
CA TYR A 54 -0.78 -0.53 5.38
C TYR A 54 -1.10 0.65 4.47
N PHE A 55 -1.38 1.83 5.06
CA PHE A 55 -1.77 3.01 4.29
C PHE A 55 -0.62 4.02 4.20
N LEU A 56 -0.28 4.41 2.98
CA LEU A 56 0.45 5.65 2.74
C LEU A 56 -0.58 6.74 2.48
N THR A 57 -0.53 7.81 3.28
CA THR A 57 -1.42 8.95 3.11
C THR A 57 -0.62 10.19 2.74
N THR A 58 -1.14 10.94 1.77
CA THR A 58 -0.53 12.17 1.26
C THR A 58 -1.58 13.28 1.21
N GLU A 59 -1.15 14.53 1.34
CA GLU A 59 -2.06 15.69 1.37
C GLU A 59 -2.09 16.47 0.06
N SER A 60 -1.23 16.10 -0.89
CA SER A 60 -1.20 16.68 -2.22
C SER A 60 -1.04 15.63 -3.31
N LYS A 61 -1.41 16.02 -4.53
CA LYS A 61 -1.18 15.25 -5.76
C LYS A 61 0.30 15.00 -6.02
N ASP A 62 1.15 15.99 -5.79
CA ASP A 62 2.59 15.87 -6.06
C ASP A 62 3.25 14.87 -5.10
N GLU A 63 2.91 14.93 -3.80
CA GLU A 63 3.34 13.93 -2.82
C GLU A 63 2.85 12.52 -3.18
N TYR A 64 1.58 12.42 -3.62
CA TYR A 64 1.01 11.15 -4.05
C TYR A 64 1.79 10.56 -5.21
N ILE A 65 2.01 11.35 -6.27
CA ILE A 65 2.77 10.94 -7.46
C ILE A 65 4.20 10.57 -7.09
N ALA A 66 4.84 11.34 -6.22
CA ALA A 66 6.18 11.04 -5.72
C ALA A 66 6.23 9.70 -4.99
N ALA A 67 5.24 9.41 -4.14
CA ALA A 67 5.13 8.13 -3.42
C ALA A 67 4.95 6.93 -4.37
N VAL A 68 4.10 7.07 -5.40
CA VAL A 68 3.91 6.01 -6.41
C VAL A 68 5.17 5.79 -7.24
N ARG A 69 5.85 6.87 -7.67
CA ARG A 69 7.12 6.75 -8.43
C ARG A 69 8.26 6.16 -7.60
N ALA A 70 8.31 6.47 -6.30
CA ALA A 70 9.30 5.88 -5.41
C ALA A 70 9.18 4.35 -5.34
N ALA A 71 7.96 3.81 -5.45
CA ALA A 71 7.69 2.38 -5.41
C ALA A 71 8.32 1.60 -6.59
N VAL A 72 8.50 2.25 -7.75
CA VAL A 72 9.23 1.67 -8.89
C VAL A 72 10.67 1.33 -8.49
N THR A 73 11.35 2.27 -7.84
CA THR A 73 12.76 2.09 -7.47
C THR A 73 12.91 1.23 -6.23
N GLY A 74 12.03 1.41 -5.24
CA GLY A 74 12.05 0.70 -3.97
C GLY A 74 11.66 -0.77 -4.10
N TYR A 75 10.57 -1.05 -4.83
CA TYR A 75 9.92 -2.36 -4.82
C TYR A 75 9.88 -3.04 -6.20
N GLY A 76 10.34 -2.37 -7.26
CA GLY A 76 10.40 -2.97 -8.61
C GLY A 76 9.05 -2.99 -9.34
N ILE A 77 8.11 -2.15 -8.94
CA ILE A 77 6.84 -1.96 -9.64
C ILE A 77 7.10 -1.46 -11.08
N ASP A 78 6.31 -1.93 -12.04
CA ASP A 78 6.44 -1.56 -13.46
C ASP A 78 6.28 -0.04 -13.66
N ARG A 79 7.36 0.60 -14.10
CA ARG A 79 7.42 2.05 -14.38
C ARG A 79 6.39 2.46 -15.43
N SER A 80 6.22 1.67 -16.48
CA SER A 80 5.32 2.00 -17.59
C SER A 80 3.87 2.08 -17.09
N ARG A 81 3.48 1.16 -16.19
CA ARG A 81 2.16 1.15 -15.56
C ARG A 81 1.94 2.33 -14.62
N VAL A 82 2.97 2.68 -13.86
CA VAL A 82 2.93 3.88 -12.99
C VAL A 82 2.73 5.15 -13.83
N GLU A 83 3.53 5.35 -14.87
CA GLU A 83 3.44 6.56 -15.71
C GLU A 83 2.15 6.61 -16.54
N GLU A 84 1.63 5.45 -16.98
CA GLU A 84 0.31 5.35 -17.63
C GLU A 84 -0.80 5.81 -16.68
N TRP A 85 -0.79 5.33 -15.43
CA TRP A 85 -1.78 5.75 -14.43
C TRP A 85 -1.66 7.24 -14.10
N ILE A 86 -0.44 7.76 -13.91
CA ILE A 86 -0.19 9.19 -13.66
C ILE A 86 -0.70 10.04 -14.83
N ARG A 87 -0.51 9.59 -16.07
CA ARG A 87 -1.04 10.28 -17.24
C ARG A 87 -2.58 10.35 -17.18
N GLY A 88 -3.25 9.23 -16.89
CA GLY A 88 -4.70 9.21 -16.71
C GLY A 88 -5.19 10.17 -15.62
N LEU A 89 -4.46 10.24 -14.50
CA LEU A 89 -4.74 11.19 -13.43
C LEU A 89 -4.60 12.65 -13.88
N ASN A 90 -3.63 12.96 -14.74
CA ASN A 90 -3.42 14.31 -15.29
C ASN A 90 -4.46 14.69 -16.33
N ASP A 91 -4.82 13.76 -17.21
CA ASP A 91 -5.72 13.99 -18.34
C ASP A 91 -7.18 14.18 -17.88
N HIS A 92 -7.54 13.62 -16.72
CA HIS A 92 -8.88 13.72 -16.14
C HIS A 92 -8.82 14.25 -14.69
N PRO A 93 -8.58 15.55 -14.50
CA PRO A 93 -8.28 16.13 -13.18
C PRO A 93 -9.52 16.36 -12.29
N THR A 94 -10.43 15.40 -12.27
CA THR A 94 -11.69 15.47 -11.53
C THR A 94 -12.08 14.10 -11.00
N GLY A 95 -12.78 14.06 -9.86
CA GLY A 95 -13.36 12.84 -9.31
C GLY A 95 -12.34 11.84 -8.76
N ARG A 96 -12.70 10.56 -8.80
CA ARG A 96 -11.99 9.45 -8.17
C ARG A 96 -11.23 8.62 -9.18
N HIS A 97 -9.99 8.27 -8.85
CA HIS A 97 -9.07 7.50 -9.69
C HIS A 97 -8.51 6.33 -8.90
N TYR A 98 -9.02 5.13 -9.20
CA TYR A 98 -8.66 3.89 -8.50
C TYR A 98 -8.01 2.88 -9.43
N SER A 99 -6.90 2.29 -9.01
CA SER A 99 -6.23 1.22 -9.78
C SER A 99 -5.31 0.41 -8.88
N ALA A 100 -5.29 -0.91 -9.06
CA ALA A 100 -4.21 -1.74 -8.53
C ALA A 100 -3.09 -1.82 -9.56
N LEU A 101 -1.86 -1.51 -9.16
CA LEU A 101 -0.68 -1.73 -9.99
C LEU A 101 -0.27 -3.20 -9.95
N PRO A 102 0.35 -3.72 -11.02
CA PRO A 102 0.99 -5.03 -10.96
C PRO A 102 2.03 -5.08 -9.82
N PRO A 103 2.20 -6.25 -9.18
CA PRO A 103 3.11 -6.40 -8.06
C PRO A 103 4.55 -6.07 -8.47
N GLY A 104 5.26 -5.41 -7.56
CA GLY A 104 6.72 -5.34 -7.55
C GLY A 104 7.28 -6.37 -6.58
N ASP A 105 8.46 -6.89 -6.86
CA ASP A 105 9.01 -8.03 -6.11
C ASP A 105 10.50 -7.92 -5.78
N LYS A 106 11.06 -6.71 -5.93
CA LYS A 106 12.50 -6.44 -5.81
C LYS A 106 13.07 -6.75 -4.43
N THR A 107 12.25 -6.68 -3.39
CA THR A 107 12.66 -6.95 -2.01
C THR A 107 12.60 -8.44 -1.65
N GLY A 108 12.13 -9.29 -2.56
CA GLY A 108 11.89 -10.72 -2.31
C GLY A 108 10.52 -11.03 -1.75
N LEU A 109 9.77 -10.01 -1.36
CA LEU A 109 8.35 -10.07 -1.05
C LEU A 109 7.56 -9.52 -2.22
N GLU A 110 6.33 -10.00 -2.40
CA GLU A 110 5.39 -9.37 -3.31
C GLU A 110 4.86 -8.08 -2.66
N VAL A 111 4.88 -6.98 -3.41
CA VAL A 111 4.42 -5.66 -2.98
C VAL A 111 3.43 -5.11 -4.00
N ILE A 112 2.18 -4.94 -3.58
CA ILE A 112 1.08 -4.43 -4.41
C ILE A 112 0.69 -3.04 -3.92
N TYR A 113 0.50 -2.13 -4.87
CA TYR A 113 0.03 -0.77 -4.63
C TYR A 113 -1.39 -0.62 -5.19
N ASP A 114 -2.39 -0.52 -4.30
CA ASP A 114 -3.76 -0.11 -4.64
C ASP A 114 -3.86 1.42 -4.49
N LEU A 115 -3.92 2.08 -5.63
CA LEU A 115 -3.93 3.53 -5.77
C LEU A 115 -5.34 4.06 -5.56
N ARG A 116 -5.55 4.87 -4.52
CA ARG A 116 -6.80 5.58 -4.26
C ARG A 116 -6.63 7.08 -4.21
N PHE A 117 -6.79 7.72 -5.37
CA PHE A 117 -6.77 9.17 -5.49
C PHE A 117 -8.19 9.73 -5.62
N ASP A 118 -8.48 10.82 -4.94
CA ASP A 118 -9.78 11.50 -4.97
C ASP A 118 -9.56 13.02 -4.92
N TYR A 119 -9.89 13.71 -6.01
CA TYR A 119 -9.76 15.16 -6.14
C TYR A 119 -10.64 15.95 -5.14
N ASP A 120 -11.71 15.34 -4.63
CA ASP A 120 -12.64 15.97 -3.69
C ASP A 120 -12.18 15.82 -2.23
N LYS A 121 -11.04 15.16 -1.99
CA LYS A 121 -10.48 14.91 -0.66
C LYS A 121 -9.16 15.64 -0.45
N LYS A 122 -8.94 16.05 0.80
CA LYS A 122 -7.64 16.61 1.25
C LYS A 122 -6.57 15.55 1.46
N VAL A 123 -6.97 14.29 1.67
CA VAL A 123 -6.07 13.18 1.93
C VAL A 123 -6.31 12.12 0.87
N HIS A 124 -5.23 11.68 0.24
CA HIS A 124 -5.21 10.60 -0.73
C HIS A 124 -4.52 9.39 -0.13
N VAL A 125 -4.91 8.19 -0.57
CA VAL A 125 -4.47 6.95 0.07
C VAL A 125 -3.86 6.02 -0.97
N ILE A 126 -2.75 5.40 -0.61
CA ILE A 126 -2.21 4.23 -1.30
C ILE A 126 -2.28 3.11 -0.28
N ILE A 127 -2.99 2.04 -0.61
CA ILE A 127 -2.99 0.82 0.21
C ILE A 127 -1.85 -0.03 -0.33
N VAL A 128 -0.86 -0.29 0.52
CA VAL A 128 0.27 -1.14 0.18
C VAL A 128 0.05 -2.49 0.84
N THR A 129 0.03 -3.52 0.01
CA THR A 129 -0.09 -4.91 0.45
C THR A 129 1.24 -5.60 0.23
N VAL A 130 1.71 -6.33 1.23
CA VAL A 130 2.98 -7.06 1.26
C VAL A 130 2.70 -8.51 1.63
N SER A 131 3.19 -9.43 0.82
CA SER A 131 2.99 -10.87 1.02
C SER A 131 4.26 -11.67 0.67
N PRO A 132 4.43 -12.87 1.23
CA PRO A 132 5.39 -13.83 0.70
C PRO A 132 5.10 -14.14 -0.77
N LYS A 133 6.14 -14.40 -1.56
CA LYS A 133 5.95 -14.93 -2.92
C LYS A 133 5.29 -16.32 -2.84
N PRO A 134 4.37 -16.65 -3.77
CA PRO A 134 3.83 -17.99 -3.89
C PRO A 134 4.88 -19.04 -4.29
#